data_AF-A0A1H9HYJ9-F1
#
_entry.id   AF-A0A1H9HYJ9-F1
#
_cell.length_a   1.000
_cell.length_b   1.000
_cell.length_c   1.000
_cell.angle_alpha   90.00
_cell.angle_beta   90.00
_cell.angle_gamma   90.00
#
_symmetry.space_group_name_H-M   'P 1'
#
loop_
_entity.id
_entity.type
_entity.pdbx_description
1 polymer ?
#
loop_
_entity_poly.entity_id
_entity_poly.type
_entity_poly.pdbx_seq_one_letter_code
_entity_poly.pdbx_strand_id
1 'polypeptide(L)'
;MAFHPHEPGARHVWVQTTGEHGPPVAGVVLQWQLAPIHNAGGSPWQALVATTPFADALVISWVDANRLVPLRDPSPAPPAVT
;
A
#
# COMPACT_ATOMS: atom_id res chain seq x y z
N MET A 1 -24.37 -5.84 20.07
CA MET A 1 -23.06 -5.26 19.68
C MET A 1 -23.33 -4.22 18.62
N ALA A 2 -23.02 -2.95 18.87
CA ALA A 2 -23.18 -1.90 17.89
C ALA A 2 -22.03 -1.99 16.87
N PHE A 3 -22.35 -2.11 15.58
CA PHE A 3 -21.39 -1.92 14.50
C PHE A 3 -21.03 -0.44 14.47
N HIS A 4 -19.89 -0.07 15.05
CA HIS A 4 -19.28 1.20 14.67
C HIS A 4 -18.64 1.02 13.30
N PRO A 5 -18.97 1.83 12.28
CA PRO A 5 -18.21 1.82 11.05
C PRO A 5 -16.78 2.22 11.42
N HIS A 6 -15.84 1.29 11.30
CA HIS A 6 -14.43 1.61 11.38
C HIS A 6 -14.14 2.58 10.23
N GLU A 7 -13.83 3.83 10.55
CA GLU A 7 -13.28 4.76 9.56
C GLU A 7 -12.05 4.08 8.94
N PRO A 8 -12.02 3.88 7.61
CA PRO A 8 -10.88 3.28 6.95
C PRO A 8 -9.71 4.27 7.03
N GLY A 9 -8.90 4.16 8.09
CA GLY A 9 -7.67 4.92 8.21
C GLY A 9 -6.77 4.57 7.04
N ALA A 10 -6.45 5.58 6.22
CA ALA A 10 -5.50 5.46 5.12
C ALA A 10 -4.17 4.91 5.66
N ARG A 11 -3.68 3.80 5.10
CA ARG A 11 -2.42 3.17 5.51
C ARG A 11 -1.35 3.42 4.46
N HIS A 12 -0.29 4.11 4.86
CA HIS A 12 0.92 4.29 4.03
C HIS A 12 1.69 2.96 3.93
N VAL A 13 2.07 2.59 2.72
CA VAL A 13 2.74 1.33 2.42
C VAL A 13 3.84 1.53 1.36
N TRP A 14 4.85 0.68 1.42
CA TRP A 14 5.71 0.38 0.27
C TRP A 14 5.05 -0.72 -0.56
N VAL A 15 4.92 -0.48 -1.86
CA VAL A 15 4.45 -1.44 -2.85
C VAL A 15 5.64 -2.07 -3.55
N GLN A 16 5.85 -3.36 -3.34
CA GLN A 16 6.86 -4.13 -4.06
C GLN A 16 6.42 -4.27 -5.53
N THR A 17 7.28 -3.95 -6.50
CA THR A 17 6.94 -4.02 -7.93
C THR A 17 6.92 -5.48 -8.41
N THR A 18 6.13 -5.78 -9.46
CA THR A 18 6.11 -7.12 -10.10
C THR A 18 7.20 -7.17 -11.17
N GLY A 19 8.13 -8.10 -11.03
CA GLY A 19 9.31 -8.25 -11.90
C GLY A 19 10.60 -8.01 -11.12
N GLU A 20 11.66 -8.76 -11.43
CA GLU A 20 12.83 -8.94 -10.55
C GLU A 20 13.65 -7.67 -10.21
N HIS A 21 13.39 -6.47 -10.75
CA HIS A 21 14.38 -5.37 -10.71
C HIS A 21 13.84 -3.94 -10.51
N GLY A 22 12.62 -3.72 -9.99
CA GLY A 22 12.09 -2.36 -9.74
C GLY A 22 12.16 -1.94 -8.26
N PRO A 23 12.53 -0.68 -7.93
CA PRO A 23 12.50 -0.21 -6.55
C PRO A 23 11.05 -0.20 -6.00
N PRO A 24 10.84 -0.42 -4.69
CA PRO A 24 9.52 -0.27 -4.08
C PRO A 24 8.97 1.15 -4.27
N VAL A 25 7.67 1.27 -4.48
CA VAL A 25 7.00 2.56 -4.71
C VAL A 25 6.13 2.90 -3.50
N ALA A 26 6.14 4.15 -3.05
CA ALA A 26 5.27 4.59 -1.97
C ALA A 26 3.80 4.59 -2.43
N GLY A 27 2.90 4.19 -1.53
CA GLY A 27 1.48 4.20 -1.81
C GLY A 27 0.60 4.35 -0.57
N VAL A 28 -0.69 4.59 -0.84
CA VAL A 28 -1.75 4.72 0.16
C VAL A 28 -2.83 3.70 -0.12
N VAL A 29 -3.15 2.86 0.87
CA VAL A 29 -4.26 1.92 0.79
C VAL A 29 -5.58 2.69 0.90
N LEU A 30 -6.43 2.55 -0.11
CA LEU A 30 -7.76 3.15 -0.19
C LEU A 30 -8.86 2.17 0.26
N GLN A 31 -8.72 0.89 -0.08
CA GLN A 31 -9.73 -0.14 0.19
C GLN A 31 -9.13 -1.55 0.22
N TRP A 32 -9.68 -2.45 1.03
CA TRP A 32 -9.38 -3.89 1.01
C TRP A 32 -10.53 -4.70 0.41
N GLN A 33 -10.21 -5.82 -0.25
CA GLN A 33 -11.18 -6.81 -0.66
C GLN A 33 -10.57 -8.21 -0.78
N LEU A 34 -11.43 -9.23 -0.91
CA LEU A 34 -11.01 -10.57 -1.29
C LEU A 34 -10.48 -10.59 -2.72
N ALA A 35 -9.37 -11.30 -2.91
CA ALA A 35 -8.79 -11.51 -4.23
C ALA A 35 -9.71 -12.38 -5.11
N PRO A 36 -9.78 -12.14 -6.43
CA PRO A 36 -10.48 -13.02 -7.35
C PRO A 36 -9.91 -14.44 -7.30
N ILE A 37 -10.78 -15.43 -7.54
CA ILE A 37 -10.44 -16.88 -7.43
C ILE A 37 -9.25 -17.28 -8.32
N HIS A 38 -8.96 -16.52 -9.39
CA HIS A 38 -7.85 -16.79 -10.30
C HIS A 38 -6.48 -16.23 -9.85
N ASN A 39 -6.37 -15.59 -8.67
CA ASN A 39 -5.08 -15.25 -8.05
C ASN A 39 -4.42 -16.49 -7.43
N ALA A 40 -4.16 -17.50 -8.25
CA ALA A 40 -3.48 -18.72 -7.82
C ALA A 40 -2.04 -18.41 -7.38
N GLY A 41 -1.71 -18.71 -6.12
CA GLY A 41 -0.37 -18.49 -5.54
C GLY A 41 -0.15 -17.14 -4.85
N GLY A 42 -1.18 -16.28 -4.79
CA GLY A 42 -1.16 -15.00 -4.07
C GLY A 42 -1.82 -15.03 -2.69
N SER A 43 -1.99 -13.86 -2.09
CA SER A 43 -2.80 -13.68 -0.88
C SER A 43 -4.30 -13.78 -1.20
N PRO A 44 -5.14 -14.30 -0.30
CA PRO A 44 -6.60 -14.22 -0.45
C PRO A 44 -7.14 -12.79 -0.35
N TRP A 45 -6.28 -11.82 0.01
CA TRP A 45 -6.63 -10.41 0.11
C TRP A 45 -5.82 -9.55 -0.88
N GLN A 46 -6.47 -8.50 -1.37
CA GLN A 46 -5.82 -7.44 -2.14
C GLN A 46 -6.33 -6.08 -1.68
N ALA A 47 -5.53 -5.04 -1.94
CA ALA A 47 -5.88 -3.67 -1.61
C ALA A 47 -5.87 -2.79 -2.86
N LEU A 48 -6.79 -1.83 -2.93
CA LEU A 48 -6.75 -0.74 -3.91
C LEU A 48 -5.75 0.27 -3.39
N VAL A 49 -4.67 0.49 -4.12
CA VAL A 49 -3.57 1.35 -3.69
C VAL A 49 -3.34 2.45 -4.71
N ALA A 50 -3.27 3.69 -4.22
CA ALA A 50 -2.79 4.83 -4.98
C ALA A 50 -1.26 4.94 -4.84
N THR A 51 -0.53 5.01 -5.95
CA THR A 51 0.93 5.11 -6.01
C THR A 51 1.36 6.19 -7.00
N THR A 52 2.57 6.74 -6.82
CA THR A 52 3.18 7.69 -7.75
C THR A 52 4.52 7.17 -8.26
N PRO A 53 4.53 6.14 -9.14
CA PRO A 53 5.77 5.52 -9.62
C PRO A 53 6.61 6.43 -10.53
N PHE A 54 6.00 7.48 -11.10
CA PHE A 54 6.66 8.47 -11.95
C PHE A 54 6.25 9.88 -11.50
N ALA A 55 7.06 10.89 -11.83
CA ALA A 55 6.68 12.28 -11.62
C ALA A 55 5.35 12.57 -12.34
N ASP A 56 4.44 13.25 -11.65
CA ASP A 56 3.13 13.70 -12.16
C ASP A 56 2.13 12.60 -12.58
N ALA A 57 2.39 11.35 -12.23
CA ALA A 57 1.47 10.23 -12.49
C ALA A 57 0.91 9.64 -11.20
N LEU A 58 -0.42 9.57 -11.10
CA LEU A 58 -1.12 8.81 -10.07
C LEU A 58 -1.63 7.50 -10.67
N VAL A 59 -1.15 6.37 -10.15
CA VAL A 59 -1.60 5.03 -10.54
C VAL A 59 -2.43 4.45 -9.40
N ILE A 60 -3.68 4.10 -9.70
CA ILE A 60 -4.58 3.40 -8.78
C ILE A 60 -4.79 1.99 -9.29
N SER A 61 -4.37 1.00 -8.51
CA SER A 61 -4.47 -0.41 -8.92
C SER A 61 -4.72 -1.35 -7.74
N TRP A 62 -5.27 -2.53 -8.04
CA TRP A 62 -5.36 -3.61 -7.08
C TRP A 62 -4.01 -4.28 -6.92
N VAL A 63 -3.55 -4.39 -5.68
CA VAL A 63 -2.25 -4.96 -5.32
C VAL A 63 -2.46 -6.10 -4.33
N ASP A 64 -1.82 -7.24 -4.61
CA ASP A 64 -1.79 -8.39 -3.71
C ASP A 64 -1.22 -8.00 -2.33
N ALA A 65 -1.86 -8.45 -1.25
CA ALA A 65 -1.47 -8.05 0.10
C ALA A 65 -0.01 -8.41 0.45
N ASN A 66 0.55 -9.47 -0.12
CA ASN A 66 1.94 -9.88 0.14
C ASN A 66 2.97 -8.90 -0.42
N ARG A 67 2.55 -7.99 -1.30
CA ARG A 67 3.40 -6.95 -1.88
C ARG A 67 3.36 -5.63 -1.10
N LEU A 68 2.52 -5.54 -0.07
CA LEU A 68 2.33 -4.35 0.72
C LEU A 68 3.11 -4.44 2.03
N VAL A 69 4.13 -3.60 2.16
CA VAL A 69 4.92 -3.49 3.39
C VAL A 69 4.53 -2.19 4.10
N PRO A 70 4.15 -2.22 5.39
CA PRO A 70 3.81 -1.00 6.12
C PRO A 70 4.96 0.01 6.07
N LEU A 71 4.64 1.28 5.79
CA LEU A 71 5.58 2.37 6.01
C LEU A 71 5.73 2.54 7.53
N ARG A 72 6.87 2.12 8.09
CA ARG A 72 7.23 2.56 9.44
C ARG A 72 7.70 3.99 9.29
N ASP A 73 7.00 4.92 9.94
CA ASP A 73 7.35 6.34 9.93
C ASP A 73 8.84 6.49 10.26
N PRO A 74 9.70 7.00 9.36
CA PRO A 74 10.93 7.61 9.83
C PRO A 74 10.48 8.88 10.54
N SER A 75 10.41 8.84 11.88
CA SER A 75 10.23 10.06 12.68
C SER A 75 11.15 11.12 12.08
N PRO A 76 10.65 12.32 11.71
CA PRO A 76 11.53 13.37 11.24
C PRO A 76 12.61 13.54 12.30
N ALA A 77 13.88 13.41 11.88
CA ALA A 77 14.98 13.70 12.77
C ALA A 77 14.78 15.14 13.27
N PRO A 78 14.91 15.40 14.59
CA PRO A 78 14.82 16.77 15.08
C PRO A 78 15.81 17.64 14.30
N PRO A 79 15.44 18.88 13.94
CA PRO A 79 16.34 19.76 13.20
C PRO A 79 17.66 19.86 13.97
N ALA A 80 18.78 19.66 13.27
CA ALA A 80 20.10 19.82 13.86
C ALA A 80 20.21 21.25 14.42
N VAL A 81 20.33 21.37 15.73
CA VAL A 81 20.57 22.67 16.38
C VAL A 81 22.02 23.03 16.12
N THR A 82 22.25 23.97 15.21
CA THR A 82 23.51 24.71 15.05
C THR A 82 23.52 25.97 15.90
#